data_AF-A0A321L6E8-F1
#
_entry.id   AF-A0A321L6E8-F1
#
_cell.length_a   1.000
_cell.length_b   1.000
_cell.length_c   1.000
_cell.angle_alpha   90.00
_cell.angle_beta   90.00
_cell.angle_gamma   90.00
#
_symmetry.space_group_name_H-M   'P 1'
#
loop_
_entity.id
_entity.type
_entity.pdbx_description
1 polymer ?
#
loop_
_entity_poly.entity_id
_entity_poly.type
_entity_poly.pdbx_seq_one_letter_code
_entity_poly.pdbx_strand_id
1 'polypeptide(L)'
;MHRSAQAVLSAYQRNVFPEMKVTWGTYLNNIGHTDSDGCFRCHDGSHSSTDKQSIANDCDACHNLLASDEKNSKILTEPEKK
;
A
#
# COMPACT_ATOMS: atom_id res chain seq x y z
N MET A 1 23.07 -22.83 1.32
CA MET A 1 22.36 -22.79 0.02
C MET A 1 20.86 -23.11 0.10
N HIS A 2 20.36 -23.86 1.09
CA HIS A 2 18.93 -24.23 1.16
C HIS A 2 17.94 -23.10 1.51
N ARG A 3 18.36 -22.09 2.28
CA ARG A 3 17.45 -21.01 2.75
C ARG A 3 16.83 -20.20 1.61
N SER A 4 17.63 -19.83 0.59
CA SER A 4 17.13 -19.03 -0.53
C SER A 4 16.09 -19.78 -1.36
N ALA A 5 16.30 -21.07 -1.61
CA ALA A 5 15.34 -21.91 -2.33
C ALA A 5 14.02 -22.06 -1.57
N GLN A 6 14.08 -22.28 -0.25
CA GLN A 6 12.88 -22.35 0.59
C GLN A 6 12.11 -21.02 0.62
N ALA A 7 12.81 -19.88 0.67
CA ALA A 7 12.18 -18.56 0.65
C ALA A 7 11.42 -18.32 -0.65
N VAL A 8 12.03 -18.66 -1.80
CA VAL A 8 11.39 -18.53 -3.12
C VAL A 8 10.17 -19.45 -3.23
N LEU A 9 10.29 -20.72 -2.82
CA LEU A 9 9.15 -21.65 -2.83
C LEU A 9 8.00 -21.14 -1.95
N SER A 10 8.31 -20.64 -0.76
CA SER A 10 7.32 -20.07 0.16
C SER A 10 6.62 -18.84 -0.42
N ALA A 11 7.35 -17.98 -1.13
CA ALA A 11 6.77 -16.82 -1.81
C ALA A 11 5.84 -17.24 -2.95
N TYR A 12 6.23 -18.24 -3.75
CA TYR A 12 5.40 -18.81 -4.81
C TYR A 12 4.10 -19.39 -4.25
N GLN A 13 4.19 -20.25 -3.22
CA GLN A 13 3.04 -20.93 -2.64
C GLN A 13 2.02 -20.00 -1.99
N ARG A 14 2.45 -18.82 -1.48
CA ARG A 14 1.53 -17.85 -0.87
C ARG A 14 0.75 -17.02 -1.86
N ASN A 15 1.21 -16.93 -3.11
CA ASN A 15 0.70 -15.94 -4.03
C ASN A 15 0.18 -16.58 -5.34
N VAL A 16 0.69 -17.74 -5.82
CA VAL A 16 0.31 -18.35 -7.11
C VAL A 16 -0.78 -19.38 -6.83
N PHE A 17 -1.92 -19.24 -7.52
CA PHE A 17 -3.01 -20.19 -7.48
C PHE A 17 -3.39 -20.58 -8.94
N PRO A 18 -2.77 -21.64 -9.50
CA PRO A 18 -2.89 -21.95 -10.93
C PRO A 18 -4.32 -22.28 -11.36
N GLU A 19 -5.06 -23.00 -10.53
CA GLU A 19 -6.45 -23.42 -10.78
C GLU A 19 -7.39 -22.21 -10.91
N MET A 20 -7.07 -21.13 -10.20
CA MET A 20 -7.79 -19.86 -10.28
C MET A 20 -7.22 -18.91 -11.34
N LYS A 21 -6.18 -19.33 -12.08
CA LYS A 21 -5.42 -18.49 -13.03
C LYS A 21 -4.83 -17.22 -12.37
N VAL A 22 -4.46 -17.31 -11.10
CA VAL A 22 -3.86 -16.20 -10.34
C VAL A 22 -2.35 -16.38 -10.24
N THR A 23 -1.61 -15.39 -10.73
CA THR A 23 -0.14 -15.28 -10.69
C THR A 23 0.25 -13.81 -10.46
N TRP A 24 1.55 -13.48 -10.54
CA TRP A 24 2.01 -12.12 -10.25
C TRP A 24 1.49 -11.19 -11.33
N GLY A 25 0.91 -10.08 -10.91
CA GLY A 25 0.30 -9.12 -11.82
C GLY A 25 -1.10 -9.49 -12.32
N THR A 26 -1.71 -10.59 -11.85
CA THR A 26 -3.12 -10.87 -12.19
C THR A 26 -4.08 -9.80 -11.63
N TYR A 27 -3.80 -9.30 -10.42
CA TYR A 27 -4.57 -8.24 -9.78
C TYR A 27 -3.71 -7.02 -9.50
N LEU A 28 -4.34 -5.85 -9.49
CA LEU A 28 -3.70 -4.59 -9.11
C LEU A 28 -3.17 -4.66 -7.68
N ASN A 29 -1.97 -4.10 -7.49
CA ASN A 29 -1.42 -3.87 -6.17
C ASN A 29 -1.96 -2.55 -5.61
N ASN A 30 -2.76 -2.63 -4.57
CA ASN A 30 -3.42 -1.47 -3.94
C ASN A 30 -2.70 -0.96 -2.68
N ILE A 31 -1.45 -1.38 -2.45
CA ILE A 31 -0.66 -0.93 -1.28
C ILE A 31 -0.29 0.56 -1.39
N GLY A 32 -0.27 1.14 -2.59
CA GLY A 32 -0.05 2.56 -2.83
C GLY A 32 -0.94 3.09 -3.95
N HIS A 33 -0.91 4.40 -4.15
CA HIS A 33 -1.75 5.11 -5.12
C HIS A 33 -0.99 5.57 -6.39
N THR A 34 0.18 4.97 -6.67
CA THR A 34 1.00 5.29 -7.85
C THR A 34 0.61 4.46 -9.07
N ASP A 35 0.47 3.14 -8.87
CA ASP A 35 0.17 2.18 -9.95
C ASP A 35 -1.33 1.78 -9.98
N SER A 36 -2.11 2.22 -8.98
CA SER A 36 -3.55 2.01 -8.85
C SER A 36 -4.17 3.13 -8.02
N ASP A 37 -5.48 3.15 -7.86
CA ASP A 37 -6.14 4.10 -6.94
C ASP A 37 -5.80 3.85 -5.45
N GLY A 38 -5.18 2.70 -5.12
CA GLY A 38 -4.72 2.42 -3.76
C GLY A 38 -5.85 2.48 -2.73
N CYS A 39 -5.67 3.28 -1.68
CA CYS A 39 -6.68 3.54 -0.65
C CYS A 39 -7.88 4.35 -1.20
N PHE A 40 -7.65 5.24 -2.18
CA PHE A 40 -8.68 6.14 -2.70
C PHE A 40 -9.82 5.42 -3.41
N ARG A 41 -9.63 4.18 -3.87
CA ARG A 41 -10.72 3.34 -4.40
C ARG A 41 -11.97 3.31 -3.51
N CYS A 42 -11.80 3.40 -2.18
CA CYS A 42 -12.92 3.45 -1.25
C CYS A 42 -12.99 4.78 -0.48
N HIS A 43 -11.87 5.49 -0.36
CA HIS A 43 -11.73 6.71 0.43
C HIS A 43 -11.77 7.98 -0.44
N ASP A 44 -12.32 7.93 -1.66
CA ASP A 44 -12.51 9.09 -2.55
C ASP A 44 -13.75 9.94 -2.20
N GLY A 45 -14.56 9.49 -1.24
CA GLY A 45 -15.83 10.11 -0.87
C GLY A 45 -17.01 9.73 -1.76
N SER A 46 -16.82 8.93 -2.82
CA SER A 46 -17.92 8.46 -3.68
C SER A 46 -18.76 7.35 -3.01
N HIS A 47 -18.19 6.68 -2.01
CA HIS A 47 -18.83 5.64 -1.22
C HIS A 47 -19.51 6.25 0.01
N SER A 48 -20.74 6.74 -0.17
CA SER A 48 -21.52 7.39 0.88
C SER A 48 -22.77 6.59 1.25
N SER A 49 -23.07 6.51 2.55
CA SER A 49 -24.32 5.93 3.05
C SER A 49 -25.53 6.81 2.75
N THR A 50 -26.74 6.29 2.95
CA THR A 50 -28.00 7.06 2.84
C THR A 50 -28.02 8.28 3.76
N ASP A 51 -27.29 8.20 4.88
CA ASP A 51 -27.20 9.24 5.89
C ASP A 51 -25.99 10.18 5.65
N LYS A 52 -25.40 10.11 4.45
CA LYS A 52 -24.27 10.93 3.97
C LYS A 52 -22.97 10.75 4.75
N GLN A 53 -22.75 9.58 5.34
CA GLN A 53 -21.45 9.23 5.91
C GLN A 53 -20.58 8.60 4.82
N SER A 54 -19.34 9.07 4.70
CA SER A 54 -18.35 8.54 3.76
C SER A 54 -17.15 8.02 4.53
N ILE A 55 -16.37 7.16 3.87
CA ILE A 55 -15.11 6.68 4.44
C ILE A 55 -14.09 7.84 4.41
N ALA A 56 -13.50 8.16 5.56
CA ALA A 56 -12.62 9.31 5.71
C ALA A 56 -11.35 9.19 4.84
N ASN A 57 -11.01 10.23 4.08
CA ASN A 57 -9.84 10.27 3.21
C ASN A 57 -8.57 10.76 3.92
N ASP A 58 -8.41 10.41 5.20
CA ASP A 58 -7.29 10.86 6.03
C ASP A 58 -6.12 9.87 5.94
N CYS A 59 -5.02 10.29 5.30
CA CYS A 59 -3.81 9.50 5.15
C CYS A 59 -3.14 9.20 6.49
N ASP A 60 -3.27 10.11 7.45
CA ASP A 60 -2.58 10.04 8.74
C ASP A 60 -3.26 9.05 9.70
N ALA A 61 -4.44 8.54 9.32
CA ALA A 61 -5.09 7.45 10.04
C ALA A 61 -4.27 6.14 10.02
N CYS A 62 -3.45 5.93 8.99
CA CYS A 62 -2.65 4.72 8.80
C CYS A 62 -1.15 4.99 8.61
N HIS A 63 -0.78 6.16 8.13
CA HIS A 63 0.61 6.52 7.88
C HIS A 63 1.08 7.61 8.84
N ASN A 64 2.37 7.60 9.17
CA ASN A 64 3.02 8.74 9.79
C ASN A 64 3.82 9.45 8.70
N LEU A 65 3.19 10.38 7.97
CA LEU A 65 3.86 11.13 6.92
C LEU A 65 4.88 12.07 7.54
N LEU A 66 6.16 11.71 7.42
CA LEU A 66 7.25 12.55 7.92
C LEU A 66 7.58 13.70 6.97
N ALA A 67 7.44 13.49 5.67
CA ALA A 67 7.63 14.51 4.64
C ALA A 67 6.93 14.09 3.34
N SER A 68 6.44 15.08 2.58
CA SER A 68 5.88 14.89 1.24
C SER A 68 6.24 16.08 0.36
N ASP A 69 6.75 15.81 -0.86
CA ASP A 69 7.02 16.80 -1.91
C ASP A 69 7.99 17.96 -1.55
N GLU A 70 8.68 17.88 -0.42
CA GLU A 70 9.72 18.83 -0.03
C GLU A 70 11.11 18.41 -0.54
N LYS A 71 11.79 19.30 -1.29
CA LYS A 71 13.13 19.01 -1.85
C LYS A 71 14.24 18.81 -0.81
N ASN A 72 14.12 19.42 0.37
CA ASN A 72 15.13 19.40 1.44
C ASN A 72 14.45 19.31 2.81
N SER A 73 13.64 18.27 3.03
CA SER A 73 12.95 18.12 4.31
C SER A 73 13.94 17.89 5.44
N LYS A 74 13.99 18.82 6.40
CA LYS A 74 14.97 18.77 7.50
C LYS A 74 14.86 17.50 8.32
N ILE A 75 13.65 16.96 8.49
CA ILE A 75 13.40 15.71 9.21
C ILE A 75 14.03 14.48 8.54
N LEU A 76 14.27 14.53 7.22
CA LEU A 76 14.94 13.47 6.47
C LEU A 76 16.45 13.69 6.34
N THR A 77 16.92 14.94 6.46
CA THR A 77 18.33 15.30 6.23
C THR A 77 19.13 15.52 7.51
N GLU A 78 18.47 15.86 8.62
CA GLU A 78 19.10 16.07 9.92
C GLU A 78 18.59 14.99 10.89
N PRO A 79 19.49 14.25 11.59
CA PRO A 79 19.05 13.33 12.63
C PRO A 79 18.34 14.12 13.73
N GLU A 80 17.17 13.65 14.17
CA GLU A 80 16.40 14.29 15.25
C GLU A 80 17.32 14.62 16.43
N LYS A 81 17.41 15.91 16.77
CA LYS A 81 18.04 16.33 18.02
C LYS A 81 17.10 15.94 19.15
N LYS A 82 17.35 14.77 19.72
CA LYS A 82 16.78 14.39 21.01
C LYS A 82 17.28 15.32 22.12
#